data_AF-A0A4P5WZ37-F1
#
_entry.id   AF-A0A4P5WZ37-F1
#
_cell.length_a   1.000
_cell.length_b   1.000
_cell.length_c   1.000
_cell.angle_alpha   90.00
_cell.angle_beta   90.00
_cell.angle_gamma   90.00
#
_symmetry.space_group_name_H-M   'P 1'
#
loop_
_entity.id
_entity.type
_entity.pdbx_description
1 polymer ?
#
loop_
_entity_poly.entity_id
_entity_poly.type
_entity_poly.pdbx_seq_one_letter_code
_entity_poly.pdbx_strand_id
1 'polypeptide(L)'
;MRTGGRGDTGQRGARPGEWRAMNAAAHPPAETLLLADVGNTRIKLAVVAERGRVGPTAARLPRVDRRQDLLSRDFRLTNLERWLAAVAPGPALLLVASVNDTAAARLGAAIAEVSATGHRPLRQRRIGHADLPLAVQLDEPQRVGIDRLASAAAAGIVKPAGRGAIVVDCGTATTVDIVAPDGAFLGGAILPGPALMARALAEGTSRLPEVAALDHGPPPAMPGRSTQAAIAAGIGWGIRGAVARLVAEARKAVGEAATLILTGGSAGLVRDALPGAVELPDLVLAGIALAEADRS
;
A
#
# COMPACT_ATOMS: atom_id res chain seq x y z
N MET A 1 -25.56 -74.28 -35.84
CA MET A 1 -25.28 -72.86 -36.14
C MET A 1 -25.42 -72.05 -34.84
N ARG A 2 -24.34 -71.33 -34.47
CA ARG A 2 -24.28 -70.11 -33.64
C ARG A 2 -24.93 -70.13 -32.23
N THR A 3 -24.18 -70.38 -31.15
CA THR A 3 -23.26 -69.48 -30.37
C THR A 3 -23.96 -68.67 -29.28
N GLY A 4 -23.45 -68.77 -28.04
CA GLY A 4 -23.41 -67.63 -27.10
C GLY A 4 -23.81 -67.92 -25.66
N GLY A 5 -22.82 -68.17 -24.79
CA GLY A 5 -22.99 -68.14 -23.34
C GLY A 5 -22.68 -66.76 -22.72
N ARG A 6 -22.56 -66.78 -21.38
CA ARG A 6 -22.32 -65.67 -20.41
C ARG A 6 -23.63 -65.05 -19.91
N GLY A 7 -23.82 -64.76 -18.64
CA GLY A 7 -22.95 -64.72 -17.48
C GLY A 7 -23.59 -63.77 -16.49
N ASP A 8 -23.87 -64.25 -15.28
CA ASP A 8 -24.39 -63.47 -14.17
C ASP A 8 -23.33 -62.47 -13.69
N THR A 9 -23.66 -61.18 -13.68
CA THR A 9 -23.07 -60.21 -12.75
C THR A 9 -24.10 -59.14 -12.39
N GLY A 10 -24.47 -59.12 -11.11
CA GLY A 10 -25.51 -58.29 -10.53
C GLY A 10 -25.44 -56.80 -10.84
N GLN A 11 -26.57 -56.27 -11.30
CA GLN A 11 -26.89 -54.85 -11.23
C GLN A 11 -27.13 -54.47 -9.75
N ARG A 12 -26.11 -53.88 -9.12
CA ARG A 12 -26.33 -53.02 -7.95
C ARG A 12 -26.75 -51.65 -8.47
N GLY A 13 -28.01 -51.30 -8.28
CA GLY A 13 -28.49 -49.94 -8.48
C GLY A 13 -27.74 -48.99 -7.54
N ALA A 14 -27.13 -47.95 -8.11
CA ALA A 14 -26.54 -46.86 -7.33
C ALA A 14 -27.64 -46.20 -6.50
N ARG A 15 -27.37 -45.98 -5.21
CA ARG A 15 -28.36 -45.42 -4.27
C ARG A 15 -28.58 -43.93 -4.58
N PRO A 16 -29.80 -43.39 -4.41
CA PRO A 16 -30.04 -41.96 -4.51
C PRO A 16 -29.27 -41.23 -3.40
N GLY A 17 -28.11 -40.66 -3.73
CA GLY A 17 -27.22 -40.00 -2.77
C GLY A 17 -25.74 -39.98 -3.14
N GLU A 18 -25.29 -40.86 -4.05
CA GLU A 18 -23.86 -41.01 -4.37
C GLU A 18 -23.30 -39.93 -5.32
N TRP A 19 -24.15 -39.08 -5.93
CA TRP A 19 -23.68 -37.95 -6.75
C TRP A 19 -23.24 -36.72 -5.95
N ARG A 20 -23.54 -36.67 -4.63
CA ARG A 20 -23.16 -35.53 -3.77
C ARG A 20 -21.75 -35.63 -3.18
N ALA A 21 -21.02 -36.72 -3.42
CA ALA A 21 -19.68 -36.94 -2.86
C ALA A 21 -18.53 -36.90 -3.88
N MET A 22 -18.81 -36.64 -5.17
CA MET A 22 -17.78 -36.57 -6.23
C MET A 22 -17.63 -35.18 -6.88
N ASN A 23 -18.24 -34.15 -6.29
CA ASN A 23 -18.04 -32.76 -6.72
C ASN A 23 -17.97 -31.80 -5.53
N ALA A 24 -17.32 -32.23 -4.44
CA ALA A 24 -16.58 -31.27 -3.64
C ALA A 24 -15.42 -30.81 -4.53
N ALA A 25 -15.70 -29.82 -5.40
CA ALA A 25 -14.65 -29.07 -6.07
C ALA A 25 -13.67 -28.70 -4.96
N ALA A 26 -12.51 -29.34 -4.98
CA ALA A 26 -11.39 -28.93 -4.16
C ALA A 26 -11.27 -27.43 -4.43
N HIS A 27 -11.68 -26.62 -3.46
CA HIS A 27 -11.49 -25.19 -3.58
C HIS A 27 -9.99 -25.06 -3.85
N PRO A 28 -9.57 -24.45 -4.97
CA PRO A 28 -8.15 -24.24 -5.20
C PRO A 28 -7.61 -23.60 -3.90
N PRO A 29 -6.45 -24.05 -3.39
CA PRO A 29 -5.89 -23.50 -2.17
C PRO A 29 -5.96 -21.98 -2.30
N ALA A 30 -6.60 -21.32 -1.31
CA ALA A 30 -6.91 -19.91 -1.41
C ALA A 30 -5.64 -19.15 -1.82
N GLU A 31 -5.68 -18.54 -3.00
CA GLU A 31 -4.51 -17.86 -3.56
C GLU A 31 -4.05 -16.79 -2.57
N THR A 32 -2.75 -16.82 -2.23
CA THR A 32 -2.18 -15.84 -1.30
C THR A 32 -2.20 -14.47 -1.97
N LEU A 33 -2.78 -13.48 -1.29
CA LEU A 33 -2.78 -12.11 -1.78
C LEU A 33 -1.54 -11.38 -1.27
N LEU A 34 -0.73 -10.92 -2.21
CA LEU A 34 0.45 -10.10 -1.98
C LEU A 34 0.19 -8.69 -2.52
N LEU A 35 0.88 -7.72 -1.93
CA LEU A 35 0.77 -6.30 -2.25
C LEU A 35 2.16 -5.74 -2.53
N ALA A 36 2.25 -4.85 -3.51
CA ALA A 36 3.45 -4.06 -3.77
C ALA A 36 3.08 -2.58 -3.93
N ASP A 37 3.64 -1.75 -3.05
CA ASP A 37 3.73 -0.30 -3.21
C ASP A 37 5.13 0.03 -3.78
N VAL A 38 5.18 0.31 -5.09
CA VAL A 38 6.41 0.56 -5.84
C VAL A 38 6.63 2.07 -5.98
N GLY A 39 7.40 2.61 -5.04
CA GLY A 39 7.81 4.00 -5.01
C GLY A 39 9.19 4.25 -5.62
N ASN A 40 9.57 5.53 -5.65
CA ASN A 40 10.85 5.98 -6.21
C ASN A 40 12.08 5.51 -5.41
N THR A 41 11.95 5.43 -4.09
CA THR A 41 13.06 5.02 -3.20
C THR A 41 12.95 3.57 -2.76
N ARG A 42 11.72 3.10 -2.48
CA ARG A 42 11.46 1.79 -1.89
C ARG A 42 10.34 1.07 -2.64
N ILE A 43 10.44 -0.26 -2.66
CA ILE A 43 9.36 -1.18 -2.98
C ILE A 43 8.92 -1.81 -1.65
N LYS A 44 7.71 -1.51 -1.18
CA LYS A 44 7.15 -2.17 0.00
C LYS A 44 6.32 -3.36 -0.45
N LEU A 45 6.71 -4.55 -0.01
CA LEU A 45 5.99 -5.78 -0.25
C LEU A 45 5.26 -6.20 1.03
N ALA A 46 4.07 -6.75 0.88
CA ALA A 46 3.37 -7.31 2.03
C ALA A 46 2.45 -8.47 1.66
N VAL A 47 2.17 -9.33 2.64
CA VAL A 47 1.13 -10.36 2.54
C VAL A 47 -0.13 -9.91 3.29
N VAL A 48 -1.30 -10.17 2.71
CA VAL A 48 -2.58 -9.91 3.36
C VAL A 48 -2.92 -11.10 4.25
N ALA A 49 -3.05 -10.88 5.56
CA ALA A 49 -3.46 -11.91 6.51
C ALA A 49 -4.97 -12.09 6.57
N GLU A 50 -5.72 -11.01 6.47
CA GLU A 50 -7.19 -11.04 6.42
C GLU A 50 -7.65 -10.13 5.28
N ARG A 51 -8.38 -10.72 4.33
CA ARG A 51 -9.07 -9.94 3.30
C ARG A 51 -10.10 -9.06 3.99
N GLY A 52 -10.08 -7.77 3.63
CA GLY A 52 -11.07 -6.82 4.13
C GLY A 52 -12.47 -7.23 3.67
N ARG A 53 -13.50 -6.76 4.38
CA ARG A 53 -14.87 -6.82 3.90
C ARG A 53 -15.28 -5.41 3.55
N VAL A 54 -15.62 -5.18 2.29
CA VAL A 54 -16.32 -3.98 1.85
C VAL A 54 -17.74 -4.43 1.57
N GLY A 55 -18.67 -4.06 2.45
CA GLY A 55 -20.07 -4.42 2.32
C GLY A 55 -20.97 -3.28 2.81
N PRO A 56 -22.27 -3.31 2.44
CA PRO A 56 -23.20 -2.21 2.73
C PRO A 56 -23.40 -1.95 4.24
N THR A 57 -23.08 -2.90 5.11
CA THR A 57 -23.30 -2.82 6.56
C THR A 57 -22.04 -2.63 7.39
N ALA A 58 -20.85 -2.91 6.86
CA ALA A 58 -19.57 -2.68 7.52
C ALA A 58 -18.42 -2.74 6.51
N ALA A 59 -17.55 -1.72 6.54
CA ALA A 59 -16.29 -1.75 5.81
C ALA A 59 -15.12 -1.88 6.80
N ARG A 60 -14.29 -2.91 6.62
CA ARG A 60 -13.08 -3.13 7.42
C ARG A 60 -11.90 -3.22 6.47
N LEU A 61 -10.84 -2.47 6.78
CA LEU A 61 -9.61 -2.54 6.01
C LEU A 61 -9.03 -3.97 6.01
N PRO A 62 -8.47 -4.43 4.88
CA PRO A 62 -7.62 -5.60 4.83
C PRO A 62 -6.46 -5.46 5.83
N ARG A 63 -6.15 -6.54 6.56
CA ARG A 63 -5.01 -6.54 7.49
C ARG A 63 -3.76 -7.02 6.75
N VAL A 64 -2.74 -6.16 6.78
CA VAL A 64 -1.38 -6.49 6.36
C VAL A 64 -0.66 -7.26 7.47
N ASP A 65 0.07 -8.31 7.12
CA ASP A 65 0.93 -9.06 8.03
C ASP A 65 2.41 -8.79 7.70
N ARG A 66 3.20 -9.81 7.33
CA ARG A 66 4.64 -9.66 7.11
C ARG A 66 4.92 -8.70 5.95
N ARG A 67 5.62 -7.61 6.26
CA ARG A 67 6.11 -6.60 5.31
C ARG A 67 7.60 -6.77 5.03
N GLN A 68 8.02 -6.42 3.83
CA GLN A 68 9.43 -6.26 3.48
C GLN A 68 9.63 -4.98 2.66
N ASP A 69 10.58 -4.15 3.07
CA ASP A 69 10.96 -2.96 2.32
C ASP A 69 12.24 -3.30 1.53
N LEU A 70 12.17 -3.17 0.20
CA LEU A 70 13.29 -3.32 -0.71
C LEU A 70 13.69 -1.95 -1.26
N LEU A 71 14.97 -1.76 -1.58
CA LEU A 71 15.42 -0.55 -2.27
C LEU A 71 15.08 -0.64 -3.76
N SER A 72 14.47 0.40 -4.33
CA SER A 72 14.07 0.40 -5.75
C SER A 72 15.28 0.36 -6.69
N ARG A 73 16.39 1.03 -6.33
CA ARG A 73 17.62 1.06 -7.14
C ARG A 73 18.46 -0.22 -6.97
N ASP A 74 18.60 -0.71 -5.74
CA ASP A 74 19.42 -1.87 -5.40
C ASP A 74 18.60 -3.15 -5.19
N PHE A 75 17.50 -3.29 -5.92
CA PHE A 75 16.65 -4.48 -5.86
C PHE A 75 17.46 -5.74 -6.22
N ARG A 76 17.42 -6.74 -5.33
CA ARG A 76 18.08 -8.05 -5.49
C ARG A 76 17.03 -9.16 -5.48
N LEU A 77 17.08 -10.04 -6.48
CA LEU A 77 16.18 -11.19 -6.62
C LEU A 77 16.17 -12.09 -5.38
N THR A 78 17.34 -12.36 -4.82
CA THR A 78 17.50 -13.25 -3.65
C THR A 78 16.75 -12.76 -2.40
N ASN A 79 16.56 -11.44 -2.25
CA ASN A 79 15.77 -10.89 -1.14
C ASN A 79 14.27 -11.18 -1.33
N LEU A 80 13.79 -11.06 -2.57
CA LEU A 80 12.41 -11.37 -2.94
C LEU A 80 12.14 -12.88 -2.79
N GLU A 81 13.02 -13.73 -3.30
CA GLU A 81 12.89 -15.20 -3.20
C GLU A 81 12.76 -15.67 -1.76
N ARG A 82 13.66 -15.19 -0.89
CA ARG A 82 13.68 -15.53 0.54
C ARG A 82 12.37 -15.12 1.22
N TRP A 83 11.87 -13.93 0.92
CA TRP A 83 10.63 -13.45 1.50
C TRP A 83 9.42 -14.23 0.99
N LEU A 84 9.30 -14.43 -0.33
CA LEU A 84 8.23 -15.22 -0.93
C LEU A 84 8.20 -16.65 -0.39
N ALA A 85 9.36 -17.30 -0.21
CA ALA A 85 9.42 -18.62 0.41
C ALA A 85 8.85 -18.65 1.83
N ALA A 86 8.96 -17.55 2.59
CA ALA A 86 8.46 -17.46 3.95
C ALA A 86 6.96 -17.12 4.05
N VAL A 87 6.41 -16.37 3.08
CA VAL A 87 5.04 -15.81 3.16
C VAL A 87 4.05 -16.39 2.14
N ALA A 88 4.53 -16.95 1.03
CA ALA A 88 3.73 -17.48 -0.07
C ALA A 88 4.36 -18.77 -0.62
N PRO A 89 4.27 -19.90 0.13
CA PRO A 89 4.80 -21.19 -0.33
C PRO A 89 3.98 -21.81 -1.48
N GLY A 90 2.74 -21.35 -1.69
CA GLY A 90 1.84 -21.81 -2.75
C GLY A 90 1.54 -20.74 -3.82
N PRO A 91 0.45 -20.91 -4.60
CA PRO A 91 0.02 -19.91 -5.58
C PRO A 91 -0.27 -18.55 -4.95
N ALA A 92 0.12 -17.47 -5.62
CA ALA A 92 -0.11 -16.11 -5.15
C ALA A 92 -0.44 -15.12 -6.27
N LEU A 93 -1.25 -14.12 -5.92
CA LEU A 93 -1.53 -12.94 -6.72
C LEU A 93 -0.86 -11.73 -6.08
N LEU A 94 0.00 -11.04 -6.82
CA LEU A 94 0.60 -9.77 -6.44
C LEU A 94 -0.17 -8.60 -7.07
N LEU A 95 -0.82 -7.77 -6.25
CA LEU A 95 -1.34 -6.48 -6.69
C LEU A 95 -0.23 -5.42 -6.61
N VAL A 96 0.02 -4.73 -7.71
CA VAL A 96 1.10 -3.75 -7.85
C VAL A 96 0.52 -2.36 -8.06
N ALA A 97 0.71 -1.48 -7.09
CA ALA A 97 0.57 -0.04 -7.27
C ALA A 97 1.96 0.55 -7.50
N SER A 98 2.11 1.38 -8.53
CA SER A 98 3.42 1.94 -8.86
C SER A 98 3.32 3.37 -9.39
N VAL A 99 4.19 4.21 -8.83
CA VAL A 99 4.55 5.54 -9.35
C VAL A 99 5.95 5.54 -10.00
N ASN A 100 6.58 4.36 -10.12
CA ASN A 100 7.89 4.19 -10.73
C ASN A 100 7.89 2.97 -11.69
N ASP A 101 7.77 3.24 -12.99
CA ASP A 101 7.64 2.20 -14.01
C ASP A 101 8.86 1.30 -14.13
N THR A 102 10.07 1.88 -14.02
CA THR A 102 11.32 1.10 -14.10
C THR A 102 11.43 0.10 -12.94
N ALA A 103 11.12 0.53 -11.72
CA ALA A 103 11.11 -0.34 -10.55
C ALA A 103 10.02 -1.41 -10.64
N ALA A 104 8.84 -1.06 -11.16
CA ALA A 104 7.74 -2.01 -11.36
C ALA A 104 8.09 -3.07 -12.42
N ALA A 105 8.72 -2.67 -13.53
CA ALA A 105 9.19 -3.60 -14.55
C ALA A 105 10.25 -4.57 -13.98
N ARG A 106 11.18 -4.08 -13.17
CA ARG A 106 12.18 -4.92 -12.47
C ARG A 106 11.52 -5.92 -11.52
N LEU A 107 10.56 -5.47 -10.71
CA LEU A 107 9.80 -6.36 -9.83
C LEU A 107 9.04 -7.42 -10.64
N GLY A 108 8.40 -7.03 -11.73
CA GLY A 108 7.63 -7.94 -12.57
C GLY A 108 8.49 -9.01 -13.25
N ALA A 109 9.68 -8.65 -13.75
CA ALA A 109 10.65 -9.61 -14.28
C ALA A 109 11.10 -10.60 -13.20
N ALA A 110 11.38 -10.11 -11.99
CA ALA A 110 11.78 -10.95 -10.86
C ALA A 110 10.66 -11.92 -10.44
N ILE A 111 9.41 -11.47 -10.39
CA ILE A 111 8.26 -12.34 -10.08
C ILE A 111 8.08 -13.43 -11.14
N ALA A 112 8.25 -13.10 -12.43
CA ALA A 112 8.17 -14.07 -13.52
C ALA A 112 9.28 -15.13 -13.43
N GLU A 113 10.51 -14.71 -13.15
CA GLU A 113 11.64 -15.61 -12.95
C GLU A 113 11.40 -16.58 -11.79
N VAL A 114 10.99 -16.06 -10.63
CA VAL A 114 10.67 -16.88 -9.46
C VAL A 114 9.52 -17.84 -9.70
N SER A 115 8.51 -17.43 -10.48
CA SER A 115 7.39 -18.30 -10.82
C SER A 115 7.84 -19.48 -11.70
N ALA A 116 8.72 -19.22 -12.67
CA ALA A 116 9.25 -20.22 -13.58
C ALA A 116 10.19 -21.22 -12.90
N THR A 117 11.09 -20.75 -12.03
CA THR A 117 12.08 -21.61 -11.37
C THR A 117 11.51 -22.34 -10.14
N GLY A 118 10.65 -21.67 -9.38
CA GLY A 118 10.11 -22.18 -8.12
C GLY A 118 8.93 -23.14 -8.26
N HIS A 119 8.45 -23.43 -9.48
CA HIS A 119 7.27 -24.27 -9.75
C HIS A 119 6.02 -23.81 -8.97
N ARG A 120 5.96 -22.51 -8.63
CA ARG A 120 4.85 -21.87 -7.92
C ARG A 120 4.20 -20.83 -8.82
N PRO A 121 2.89 -20.91 -9.11
CA PRO A 121 2.21 -19.90 -9.91
C PRO A 121 2.18 -18.57 -9.16
N LEU A 122 2.95 -17.58 -9.64
CA LEU A 122 2.89 -16.21 -9.14
C LEU A 122 2.33 -15.34 -10.26
N ARG A 123 1.11 -14.83 -10.04
CA ARG A 123 0.50 -13.85 -10.94
C ARG A 123 0.77 -12.46 -10.41
N GLN A 124 0.86 -11.50 -11.32
CA GLN A 124 0.90 -10.09 -10.98
C GLN A 124 -0.19 -9.34 -11.73
N ARG A 125 -0.74 -8.31 -11.09
CA ARG A 125 -1.67 -7.38 -11.70
C ARG A 125 -1.32 -5.97 -11.25
N ARG A 126 -1.07 -5.08 -12.21
CA ARG A 126 -0.94 -3.66 -11.92
C ARG A 126 -2.33 -3.08 -11.70
N ILE A 127 -2.50 -2.35 -10.61
CA ILE A 127 -3.75 -1.63 -10.33
C ILE A 127 -3.67 -0.22 -10.92
N GLY A 128 -4.81 0.29 -11.39
CA GLY A 128 -5.01 1.65 -11.84
C GLY A 128 -6.08 2.36 -11.02
N HIS A 129 -6.36 3.62 -11.39
CA HIS A 129 -7.30 4.48 -10.69
C HIS A 129 -8.70 3.88 -10.58
N ALA A 130 -9.17 3.21 -11.63
CA ALA A 130 -10.50 2.62 -11.68
C ALA A 130 -10.65 1.36 -10.82
N ASP A 131 -9.54 0.76 -10.37
CA ASP A 131 -9.58 -0.41 -9.48
C ASP A 131 -9.82 -0.01 -8.01
N LEU A 132 -9.72 1.28 -7.66
CA LEU A 132 -9.87 1.74 -6.27
C LEU A 132 -11.28 2.26 -6.01
N PRO A 133 -11.91 1.91 -4.88
CA PRO A 133 -13.31 2.22 -4.61
C PRO A 133 -13.49 3.66 -4.07
N LEU A 134 -13.09 4.66 -4.84
CA LEU A 134 -13.29 6.07 -4.51
C LEU A 134 -13.51 6.93 -5.75
N ALA A 135 -14.29 8.00 -5.59
CA ALA A 135 -14.37 9.07 -6.57
C ALA A 135 -13.12 9.98 -6.47
N VAL A 136 -12.68 10.53 -7.60
CA VAL A 136 -11.57 11.49 -7.66
C VAL A 136 -12.11 12.80 -8.21
N GLN A 137 -12.16 13.84 -7.37
CA GLN A 137 -12.70 15.16 -7.72
C GLN A 137 -11.56 16.13 -8.02
N LEU A 138 -10.93 15.94 -9.17
CA LEU A 138 -9.86 16.80 -9.69
C LEU A 138 -10.07 17.05 -11.17
N ASP A 139 -9.48 18.13 -11.68
CA ASP A 139 -9.51 18.45 -13.12
C ASP A 139 -8.79 17.39 -13.96
N GLU A 140 -7.75 16.78 -13.41
CA GLU A 140 -6.93 15.76 -14.07
C GLU A 140 -6.77 14.48 -13.19
N PRO A 141 -7.83 13.70 -12.96
CA PRO A 141 -7.82 12.54 -12.05
C PRO A 141 -6.70 11.52 -12.35
N GLN A 142 -6.41 11.30 -13.64
CA GLN A 142 -5.41 10.36 -14.13
C GLN A 142 -3.97 10.72 -13.75
N ARG A 143 -3.69 11.97 -13.35
CA ARG A 143 -2.33 12.41 -12.98
C ARG A 143 -1.99 12.16 -11.51
N VAL A 144 -2.97 11.77 -10.70
CA VAL A 144 -2.75 11.50 -9.29
C VAL A 144 -1.95 10.22 -9.13
N GLY A 145 -0.95 10.24 -8.23
CA GLY A 145 -0.22 9.04 -7.84
C GLY A 145 -1.15 7.97 -7.26
N ILE A 146 -0.97 6.73 -7.72
CA ILE A 146 -1.82 5.60 -7.31
C ILE A 146 -1.69 5.27 -5.81
N ASP A 147 -0.53 5.57 -5.22
CA ASP A 147 -0.24 5.47 -3.78
C ASP A 147 -1.09 6.44 -2.93
N ARG A 148 -1.26 7.68 -3.39
CA ARG A 148 -2.15 8.67 -2.77
C ARG A 148 -3.61 8.24 -2.84
N LEU A 149 -4.05 7.71 -3.99
CA LEU A 149 -5.42 7.20 -4.14
C LEU A 149 -5.67 5.96 -3.30
N ALA A 150 -4.72 5.03 -3.21
CA ALA A 150 -4.83 3.87 -2.33
C ALA A 150 -4.96 4.31 -0.86
N SER A 151 -4.13 5.26 -0.42
CA SER A 151 -4.20 5.83 0.92
C SER A 151 -5.55 6.51 1.20
N ALA A 152 -6.05 7.29 0.24
CA ALA A 152 -7.34 7.95 0.33
C ALA A 152 -8.52 6.96 0.39
N ALA A 153 -8.47 5.90 -0.42
CA ALA A 153 -9.47 4.84 -0.40
C ALA A 153 -9.53 4.18 0.99
N ALA A 154 -8.35 3.84 1.54
CA ALA A 154 -8.27 3.27 2.88
C ALA A 154 -8.75 4.24 3.98
N ALA A 155 -8.39 5.52 3.86
CA ALA A 155 -8.87 6.58 4.74
C ALA A 155 -10.39 6.74 4.72
N GLY A 156 -11.00 6.62 3.53
CA GLY A 156 -12.45 6.62 3.33
C GLY A 156 -13.18 5.52 4.10
N ILE A 157 -12.54 4.36 4.28
CA ILE A 157 -13.08 3.23 5.04
C ILE A 157 -12.96 3.42 6.56
N VAL A 158 -11.85 3.96 7.06
CA VAL A 158 -11.59 4.05 8.51
C VAL A 158 -12.18 5.28 9.17
N LYS A 159 -12.46 6.34 8.39
CA LYS A 159 -13.06 7.55 8.93
C LYS A 159 -14.51 7.29 9.38
N PRO A 160 -15.01 7.95 10.44
CA PRO A 160 -16.42 7.88 10.78
C PRO A 160 -17.32 8.37 9.65
N ALA A 161 -18.51 7.77 9.53
CA ALA A 161 -19.51 8.19 8.56
C ALA A 161 -19.84 9.69 8.70
N GLY A 162 -20.00 10.38 7.57
CA GLY A 162 -20.30 11.82 7.53
C GLY A 162 -19.14 12.76 7.90
N ARG A 163 -17.94 12.24 8.20
CA ARG A 163 -16.72 13.05 8.44
C ARG A 163 -15.74 12.89 7.30
N GLY A 164 -15.01 13.95 6.96
CA GLY A 164 -13.86 13.85 6.06
C GLY A 164 -12.64 13.21 6.74
N ALA A 165 -11.56 13.05 5.98
CA ALA A 165 -10.26 12.65 6.50
C ALA A 165 -9.14 13.48 5.85
N ILE A 166 -8.05 13.63 6.59
CA ILE A 166 -6.81 14.25 6.14
C ILE A 166 -5.71 13.21 6.31
N VAL A 167 -5.05 12.83 5.22
CA VAL A 167 -3.98 11.84 5.24
C VAL A 167 -2.64 12.55 5.08
N VAL A 168 -1.77 12.40 6.06
CA VAL A 168 -0.38 12.82 5.98
C VAL A 168 0.48 11.59 5.73
N ASP A 169 1.05 11.44 4.53
CA ASP A 169 2.09 10.44 4.26
C ASP A 169 3.45 11.13 4.28
N CYS A 170 4.30 10.77 5.24
CA CYS A 170 5.66 11.29 5.34
C CYS A 170 6.67 10.23 4.88
N GLY A 171 7.03 10.25 3.59
CA GLY A 171 7.98 9.33 2.97
C GLY A 171 9.03 10.05 2.12
N THR A 172 9.30 9.54 0.91
CA THR A 172 10.22 10.21 -0.05
C THR A 172 9.74 11.61 -0.38
N ALA A 173 8.45 11.76 -0.63
CA ALA A 173 7.71 13.01 -0.57
C ALA A 173 6.85 13.00 0.69
N THR A 174 6.50 14.18 1.19
CA THR A 174 5.47 14.33 2.21
C THR A 174 4.19 14.83 1.53
N THR A 175 3.09 14.11 1.65
CA THR A 175 1.78 14.56 1.14
C THR A 175 0.83 14.91 2.27
N VAL A 176 -0.09 15.83 2.00
CA VAL A 176 -1.25 16.12 2.85
C VAL A 176 -2.48 16.07 1.96
N ASP A 177 -3.17 14.94 2.00
CA ASP A 177 -4.28 14.60 1.13
C ASP A 177 -5.62 14.74 1.83
N ILE A 178 -6.65 15.16 1.09
CA ILE A 178 -7.96 15.51 1.60
C ILE A 178 -8.99 14.51 1.04
N VAL A 179 -9.74 13.90 1.94
CA VAL A 179 -10.83 12.98 1.63
C VAL A 179 -12.14 13.57 2.16
N ALA A 180 -13.12 13.72 1.28
CA ALA A 180 -14.42 14.26 1.58
C ALA A 180 -15.26 13.36 2.52
N PRO A 181 -16.32 13.89 3.15
CA PRO A 181 -17.25 13.10 3.96
C PRO A 181 -17.89 11.91 3.25
N ASP A 182 -18.07 11.99 1.93
CA ASP A 182 -18.58 10.90 1.08
C ASP A 182 -17.49 9.91 0.64
N GLY A 183 -16.22 10.16 0.96
CA GLY A 183 -15.09 9.32 0.58
C GLY A 183 -14.38 9.75 -0.70
N ALA A 184 -14.81 10.82 -1.37
CA ALA A 184 -14.12 11.31 -2.57
C ALA A 184 -12.74 11.91 -2.25
N PHE A 185 -11.76 11.68 -3.11
CA PHE A 185 -10.46 12.33 -3.07
C PHE A 185 -10.58 13.76 -3.63
N LEU A 186 -10.23 14.75 -2.81
CA LEU A 186 -10.33 16.18 -3.16
C LEU A 186 -8.99 16.80 -3.57
N GLY A 187 -7.92 16.00 -3.61
CA GLY A 187 -6.56 16.51 -3.80
C GLY A 187 -5.83 16.77 -2.49
N GLY A 188 -4.85 17.66 -2.53
CA GLY A 188 -3.97 17.90 -1.41
C GLY A 188 -2.71 18.66 -1.80
N ALA A 189 -1.72 18.61 -0.92
CA ALA A 189 -0.41 19.22 -1.11
C ALA A 189 0.70 18.17 -1.16
N ILE A 190 1.78 18.47 -1.87
CA ILE A 190 2.99 17.66 -1.95
C ILE A 190 4.19 18.53 -1.57
N LEU A 191 5.02 18.03 -0.67
CA LEU A 191 6.28 18.61 -0.22
C LEU A 191 7.40 17.60 -0.43
N PRO A 192 8.67 18.04 -0.55
CA PRO A 192 9.79 17.12 -0.46
C PRO A 192 9.82 16.48 0.94
N GLY A 193 10.11 15.18 1.03
CA GLY A 193 10.32 14.52 2.33
C GLY A 193 11.66 14.94 2.96
N PRO A 194 11.90 14.60 4.24
CA PRO A 194 13.09 15.06 4.98
C PRO A 194 14.42 14.69 4.30
N ALA A 195 14.52 13.45 3.79
CA ALA A 195 15.71 13.00 3.06
C ALA A 195 15.90 13.72 1.73
N LEU A 196 14.81 14.03 1.03
CA LEU A 196 14.87 14.77 -0.23
C LEU A 196 15.26 16.24 0.03
N MET A 197 14.77 16.86 1.09
CA MET A 197 15.18 18.20 1.52
C MET A 197 16.69 18.25 1.80
N ALA A 198 17.22 17.29 2.58
CA ALA A 198 18.64 17.22 2.90
C ALA A 198 19.50 17.06 1.64
N ARG A 199 19.11 16.14 0.76
CA ARG A 199 19.78 15.90 -0.52
C ARG A 199 19.75 17.15 -1.42
N ALA A 200 18.60 17.81 -1.53
CA ALA A 200 18.46 19.01 -2.36
C ALA A 200 19.38 20.16 -1.90
N LEU A 201 19.59 20.32 -0.58
CA LEU A 201 20.53 21.31 -0.05
C LEU A 201 21.98 20.99 -0.40
N ALA A 202 22.36 19.71 -0.31
CA ALA A 202 23.71 19.25 -0.65
C ALA A 202 24.01 19.36 -2.15
N GLU A 203 23.06 18.96 -3.01
CA GLU A 203 23.22 19.02 -4.47
C GLU A 203 23.07 20.44 -5.04
N GLY A 204 22.19 21.26 -4.42
CA GLY A 204 21.85 22.60 -4.90
C GLY A 204 22.78 23.71 -4.43
N THR A 205 23.78 23.42 -3.59
CA THR A 205 24.69 24.44 -3.05
C THR A 205 26.14 23.96 -3.03
N SER A 206 27.08 24.88 -3.18
CA SER A 206 28.51 24.54 -3.25
C SER A 206 29.19 24.27 -1.91
N ARG A 207 28.51 24.57 -0.78
CA ARG A 207 29.13 24.55 0.56
C ARG A 207 28.34 23.81 1.64
N LEU A 208 27.10 23.40 1.38
CA LEU A 208 26.35 22.64 2.37
C LEU A 208 26.72 21.16 2.28
N PRO A 209 27.11 20.52 3.39
CA PRO A 209 27.40 19.09 3.39
C PRO A 209 26.09 18.30 3.24
N GLU A 210 26.20 17.07 2.75
CA GLU A 210 25.13 16.11 2.88
C GLU A 210 24.93 15.75 4.37
N VAL A 211 23.69 15.85 4.84
CA VAL A 211 23.31 15.55 6.22
C VAL A 211 22.40 14.32 6.19
N ALA A 212 22.65 13.38 7.11
CA ALA A 212 21.78 12.23 7.28
C ALA A 212 20.35 12.70 7.57
N ALA A 213 19.38 12.14 6.85
CA ALA A 213 17.98 12.48 7.04
C ALA A 213 17.54 12.12 8.46
N LEU A 214 16.76 13.01 9.07
CA LEU A 214 16.06 12.69 10.31
C LEU A 214 14.87 11.82 9.95
N ASP A 215 14.90 10.55 10.33
CA ASP A 215 13.79 9.63 10.06
C ASP A 215 12.78 9.58 11.22
N HIS A 216 13.21 9.90 12.43
CA HIS A 216 12.41 9.81 13.66
C HIS A 216 12.97 10.72 14.76
N GLY A 217 12.15 10.96 15.77
CA GLY A 217 12.55 11.67 16.98
C GLY A 217 12.23 13.16 16.97
N PRO A 218 12.50 13.84 18.11
CA PRO A 218 12.29 15.27 18.24
C PRO A 218 13.20 16.03 17.27
N PRO A 219 12.78 17.23 16.82
CA PRO A 219 13.61 18.04 15.96
C PRO A 219 14.87 18.48 16.70
N PRO A 220 16.02 18.65 16.01
CA PRO A 220 17.25 19.14 16.62
C PRO A 220 17.06 20.52 17.27
N ALA A 221 17.93 20.85 18.21
CA ALA A 221 17.91 22.14 18.89
C ALA A 221 17.96 23.32 17.89
N MET A 222 17.17 24.35 18.16
CA MET A 222 17.19 25.63 17.45
C MET A 222 17.65 26.75 18.41
N PRO A 223 18.68 27.55 18.07
CA PRO A 223 19.48 27.50 16.84
C PRO A 223 20.47 26.33 16.77
N GLY A 224 20.62 25.76 15.57
CA GLY A 224 21.70 24.82 15.27
C GLY A 224 23.07 25.54 15.28
N ARG A 225 24.06 24.97 15.98
CA ARG A 225 25.37 25.62 16.22
C ARG A 225 26.50 25.13 15.29
N SER A 226 26.16 24.41 14.23
CA SER A 226 27.04 24.01 13.13
C SER A 226 26.23 23.97 11.84
N THR A 227 26.87 23.97 10.67
CA THR A 227 26.14 23.87 9.38
C THR A 227 25.25 22.63 9.33
N GLN A 228 25.77 21.48 9.77
CA GLN A 228 24.98 20.24 9.83
C GLN A 228 23.79 20.36 10.79
N ALA A 229 24.00 20.92 11.99
CA ALA A 229 22.93 21.12 12.97
C ALA A 229 21.90 22.15 12.48
N ALA A 230 22.32 23.19 11.77
CA ALA A 230 21.43 24.22 11.21
C ALA A 230 20.56 23.64 10.09
N ILE A 231 21.13 22.82 9.20
CA ILE A 231 20.37 22.07 8.19
C ILE A 231 19.37 21.13 8.85
N ALA A 232 19.82 20.31 9.81
CA ALA A 232 18.97 19.35 10.49
C ALA A 232 17.83 20.03 11.27
N ALA A 233 18.11 21.14 11.96
CA ALA A 233 17.10 21.95 12.64
C ALA A 233 16.11 22.57 11.65
N GLY A 234 16.61 23.14 10.54
CA GLY A 234 15.77 23.73 9.48
C GLY A 234 14.82 22.72 8.86
N ILE A 235 15.29 21.51 8.54
CA ILE A 235 14.46 20.43 8.00
C ILE A 235 13.46 19.96 9.07
N GLY A 236 13.94 19.63 10.28
CA GLY A 236 13.11 19.06 11.34
C GLY A 236 11.98 19.99 11.78
N TRP A 237 12.29 21.26 12.08
CA TRP A 237 11.27 22.25 12.44
C TRP A 237 10.44 22.70 11.23
N GLY A 238 11.07 22.83 10.06
CA GLY A 238 10.41 23.28 8.83
C GLY A 238 9.30 22.34 8.38
N ILE A 239 9.58 21.03 8.30
CA ILE A 239 8.56 20.05 7.88
C ILE A 239 7.41 19.97 8.88
N ARG A 240 7.70 20.02 10.19
CA ARG A 240 6.68 20.06 11.25
C ARG A 240 5.74 21.25 11.09
N GLY A 241 6.30 22.45 10.91
CA GLY A 241 5.52 23.68 10.69
C GLY A 241 4.72 23.64 9.39
N ALA A 242 5.33 23.16 8.29
CA ALA A 242 4.69 23.06 6.99
C ALA A 242 3.49 22.11 7.03
N VAL A 243 3.68 20.89 7.56
CA VAL A 243 2.61 19.89 7.65
C VAL A 243 1.50 20.36 8.59
N ALA A 244 1.84 20.93 9.76
CA ALA A 244 0.84 21.50 10.67
C ALA A 244 -0.01 22.59 9.99
N ARG A 245 0.62 23.48 9.21
CA ARG A 245 -0.11 24.51 8.47
C ARG A 245 -0.99 23.92 7.37
N LEU A 246 -0.48 22.97 6.59
CA LEU A 246 -1.25 22.31 5.53
C LEU A 246 -2.45 21.55 6.08
N VAL A 247 -2.31 20.88 7.23
CA VAL A 247 -3.43 20.24 7.91
C VAL A 247 -4.46 21.26 8.36
N ALA A 248 -4.03 22.41 8.92
CA ALA A 248 -4.96 23.48 9.29
C ALA A 248 -5.70 24.06 8.08
N GLU A 249 -5.06 24.19 6.92
CA GLU A 249 -5.75 24.57 5.68
C GLU A 249 -6.72 23.48 5.19
N ALA A 250 -6.30 22.21 5.21
CA ALA A 250 -7.13 21.09 4.82
C ALA A 250 -8.42 21.00 5.65
N ARG A 251 -8.34 21.27 6.97
CA ARG A 251 -9.53 21.30 7.84
C ARG A 251 -10.57 22.34 7.44
N LYS A 252 -10.18 23.45 6.79
CA LYS A 252 -11.15 24.42 6.28
C LYS A 252 -12.00 23.84 5.15
N ALA A 253 -11.47 22.87 4.40
CA ALA A 253 -12.17 22.23 3.29
C ALA A 253 -13.08 21.08 3.75
N VAL A 254 -12.65 20.28 4.73
CA VAL A 254 -13.37 19.05 5.15
C VAL A 254 -13.92 19.07 6.58
N GLY A 255 -13.74 20.18 7.29
CA GLY A 255 -14.20 20.41 8.66
C GLY A 255 -13.19 20.01 9.73
N GLU A 256 -13.29 20.68 10.89
CA GLU A 256 -12.40 20.45 12.04
C GLU A 256 -12.49 19.03 12.64
N ALA A 257 -13.64 18.37 12.45
CA ALA A 257 -13.85 17.00 12.92
C ALA A 257 -13.28 15.92 11.98
N ALA A 258 -12.60 16.30 10.90
CA ALA A 258 -12.01 15.37 9.96
C ALA A 258 -10.97 14.46 10.66
N THR A 259 -10.99 13.18 10.32
CA THR A 259 -10.03 12.21 10.86
C THR A 259 -8.65 12.52 10.33
N LEU A 260 -7.71 12.85 11.21
CA LEU A 260 -6.32 13.04 10.85
C LEU A 260 -5.60 11.68 10.90
N ILE A 261 -5.00 11.28 9.79
CA ILE A 261 -4.29 10.01 9.64
C ILE A 261 -2.84 10.30 9.30
N LEU A 262 -1.91 9.62 9.96
CA LEU A 262 -0.47 9.74 9.71
C LEU A 262 0.11 8.39 9.27
N THR A 263 0.90 8.40 8.20
CA THR A 263 1.60 7.24 7.67
C THR A 263 2.96 7.64 7.09
N GLY A 264 3.67 6.68 6.51
CA GLY A 264 4.97 6.88 5.87
C GLY A 264 6.16 6.57 6.78
N GLY A 265 7.31 6.34 6.16
CA GLY A 265 8.52 5.89 6.85
C GLY A 265 9.15 6.94 7.78
N SER A 266 8.85 8.22 7.57
CA SER A 266 9.33 9.35 8.35
C SER A 266 8.20 10.00 9.18
N ALA A 267 7.09 9.27 9.42
CA ALA A 267 5.96 9.72 10.23
C ALA A 267 6.39 10.20 11.63
N GLY A 268 7.35 9.49 12.24
CA GLY A 268 7.89 9.81 13.56
C GLY A 268 8.50 11.22 13.65
N LEU A 269 8.90 11.82 12.53
CA LEU A 269 9.43 13.18 12.50
C LEU A 269 8.35 14.26 12.62
N VAL A 270 7.11 13.99 12.24
CA VAL A 270 6.02 14.98 12.23
C VAL A 270 4.94 14.70 13.29
N ARG A 271 4.99 13.53 13.95
CA ARG A 271 4.01 13.08 14.94
C ARG A 271 3.59 14.17 15.94
N ASP A 272 4.54 14.81 16.61
CA ASP A 272 4.20 15.77 17.68
C ASP A 272 3.58 17.08 17.14
N ALA A 273 3.75 17.35 15.84
CA ALA A 273 3.09 18.48 15.19
C ALA A 273 1.63 18.19 14.81
N LEU A 274 1.19 16.93 14.97
CA LEU A 274 -0.10 16.42 14.52
C LEU A 274 -0.87 15.76 15.69
N PRO A 275 -1.21 16.52 16.73
CA PRO A 275 -1.96 15.99 17.87
C PRO A 275 -3.29 15.39 17.43
N GLY A 276 -3.59 14.19 17.92
CA GLY A 276 -4.80 13.44 17.58
C GLY A 276 -4.76 12.69 16.25
N ALA A 277 -3.62 12.67 15.55
CA ALA A 277 -3.45 11.83 14.37
C ALA A 277 -3.50 10.33 14.75
N VAL A 278 -4.25 9.55 13.98
CA VAL A 278 -4.24 8.09 14.05
C VAL A 278 -3.15 7.58 13.13
N GLU A 279 -2.21 6.82 13.68
CA GLU A 279 -1.13 6.24 12.87
C GLU A 279 -1.52 4.92 12.24
N LEU A 280 -1.38 4.87 10.92
CA LEU A 280 -1.65 3.68 10.11
C LEU A 280 -0.43 3.42 9.20
N PRO A 281 0.61 2.73 9.70
CA PRO A 281 1.88 2.56 8.97
C PRO A 281 1.75 1.87 7.60
N ASP A 282 0.73 1.04 7.42
CA ASP A 282 0.49 0.25 6.21
C ASP A 282 -0.75 0.74 5.43
N LEU A 283 -1.14 2.01 5.60
CA LEU A 283 -2.35 2.59 4.99
C LEU A 283 -2.37 2.41 3.46
N VAL A 284 -1.24 2.71 2.79
CA VAL A 284 -1.11 2.54 1.32
C VAL A 284 -1.38 1.08 0.94
N LEU A 285 -0.72 0.13 1.60
CA LEU A 285 -0.86 -1.30 1.32
C LEU A 285 -2.29 -1.78 1.58
N ALA A 286 -2.90 -1.37 2.70
CA ALA A 286 -4.30 -1.67 2.98
C ALA A 286 -5.23 -1.12 1.90
N GLY A 287 -4.93 0.06 1.35
CA GLY A 287 -5.63 0.65 0.21
C GLY A 287 -5.49 -0.14 -1.08
N ILE A 288 -4.27 -0.60 -1.41
CA ILE A 288 -4.01 -1.44 -2.58
C ILE A 288 -4.83 -2.72 -2.52
N ALA A 289 -4.97 -3.32 -1.33
CA ALA A 289 -5.76 -4.52 -1.15
C ALA A 289 -7.26 -4.33 -1.44
N LEU A 290 -7.79 -3.09 -1.39
CA LEU A 290 -9.19 -2.81 -1.74
C LEU A 290 -9.47 -3.05 -3.22
N ALA A 291 -8.45 -2.98 -4.08
CA ALA A 291 -8.57 -3.29 -5.51
C ALA A 291 -8.89 -4.76 -5.81
N GLU A 292 -8.84 -5.64 -4.80
CA GLU A 292 -9.29 -7.02 -4.96
C GLU A 292 -10.82 -7.14 -4.86
N ALA A 293 -11.47 -6.31 -4.05
CA ALA A 293 -12.86 -6.49 -3.62
C ALA A 293 -13.90 -6.24 -4.74
N ASP A 294 -13.53 -5.54 -5.80
CA ASP A 294 -14.44 -5.12 -6.88
C ASP A 294 -14.71 -6.23 -7.93
N ARG A 295 -14.69 -7.50 -7.52
CA ARG A 295 -14.92 -8.67 -8.39
C ARG A 295 -16.01 -9.64 -7.88
N SER A 296 -16.81 -9.25 -6.90
CA SER A 296 -17.94 -10.06 -6.39
C SER A 296 -19.28 -9.43 -6.70
#